data_AF-A0A2V6YD46-F1
#
_entry.id   AF-A0A2V6YD46-F1
#
_cell.length_a   1.000
_cell.length_b   1.000
_cell.length_c   1.000
_cell.angle_alpha   90.00
_cell.angle_beta   90.00
_cell.angle_gamma   90.00
#
_symmetry.space_group_name_H-M   'P 1'
#
loop_
_entity.id
_entity.type
_entity.pdbx_description
1 polymer ?
#
loop_
_entity_poly.entity_id
_entity_poly.type
_entity_poly.pdbx_seq_one_letter_code
_entity_poly.pdbx_strand_id
1 'polypeptide(L)'
;MPRRPDAIDLEISRITSDEACRVVDESVYLIGRPPLNDFRHFMTVVAANGHLADELPLIEEWRAAAAHVAELQRQEAGIADNPRIEPVPKHLEALRERVLADPIFRQAFKVVPADIGFVELDKLVVWQKTVNRGHLDLLKQRLGPTPTDEEIFETCLPFEHPRPPVKWMQVHNDTFVLVSPSNDLRFLDSVYLEPSQVVGRSPLGAEVAIIGLVVGFGSNFLNAVHAENRLILINGTHRAYSLRSMGFTHAPCIIQRVSTRDELQAAATSEVRRNPDSYLRQARPSMFKDYFDPRLSKIVPVPRRLRQVTIKFDVDASDLPAM
;
A
#
# COMPACT_ATOMS: atom_id res chain seq x y z
N MET A 1 -6.33 28.99 30.47
CA MET A 1 -7.71 28.70 30.02
C MET A 1 -7.66 28.35 28.54
N PRO A 2 -7.89 27.10 28.14
CA PRO A 2 -7.89 26.73 26.73
C PRO A 2 -9.27 26.97 26.12
N ARG A 3 -9.26 27.56 24.92
CA ARG A 3 -10.43 27.82 24.07
C ARG A 3 -11.12 26.51 23.66
N ARG A 4 -12.45 26.55 23.58
CA ARG A 4 -13.30 25.46 23.07
C ARG A 4 -12.87 25.03 21.65
N PRO A 5 -12.86 23.73 21.33
CA PRO A 5 -12.84 23.28 19.94
C PRO A 5 -14.20 23.56 19.30
N ASP A 6 -14.15 24.10 18.08
CA ASP A 6 -15.28 24.44 17.23
C ASP A 6 -16.04 23.18 16.75
N ALA A 7 -17.28 23.41 16.30
CA ALA A 7 -18.36 22.45 16.01
C ALA A 7 -18.08 21.32 14.99
N ILE A 8 -16.84 21.13 14.54
CA ILE A 8 -16.41 20.03 13.66
C ILE A 8 -16.12 18.75 14.46
N ASP A 9 -15.84 18.85 15.77
CA ASP A 9 -15.58 17.69 16.64
C ASP A 9 -16.83 16.86 16.98
N LEU A 10 -18.04 17.36 16.68
CA LEU A 10 -19.30 16.71 17.05
C LEU A 10 -19.83 15.68 16.05
N GLU A 11 -19.33 15.63 14.82
CA GLU A 11 -19.80 14.67 13.80
C GLU A 11 -19.10 13.31 13.82
N ILE A 12 -17.99 13.15 14.57
CA ILE A 12 -17.25 11.87 14.63
C ILE A 12 -17.53 11.10 15.93
N SER A 13 -18.28 11.66 16.87
CA SER A 13 -18.48 11.08 18.20
C SER A 13 -19.64 10.09 18.35
N ARG A 14 -20.32 9.68 17.27
CA ARG A 14 -21.37 8.64 17.33
C ARG A 14 -21.46 7.83 16.04
N ILE A 15 -20.39 7.11 15.71
CA ILE A 15 -20.55 5.96 14.82
C ILE A 15 -20.71 4.75 15.74
N THR A 16 -21.96 4.40 16.02
CA THR A 16 -22.28 3.08 16.57
C THR A 16 -21.82 2.01 15.57
N SER A 17 -21.50 0.79 16.02
CA SER A 17 -21.01 -0.28 15.12
C SER A 17 -21.96 -0.58 13.94
N ASP A 18 -23.23 -0.23 14.07
CA ASP A 18 -24.27 -0.37 13.04
C ASP A 18 -24.21 0.73 11.95
N GLU A 19 -23.78 1.95 12.28
CA GLU A 19 -23.61 3.05 11.31
C GLU A 19 -22.26 2.96 10.58
N ALA A 20 -21.22 2.41 11.21
CA ALA A 20 -19.97 2.09 10.53
C ALA A 20 -20.18 1.08 9.39
N CYS A 21 -21.18 0.20 9.55
CA CYS A 21 -21.57 -0.80 8.55
C CYS A 21 -22.26 -0.18 7.31
N ARG A 22 -22.67 1.10 7.35
CA ARG A 22 -23.37 1.77 6.24
C ARG A 22 -22.45 2.45 5.22
N VAL A 23 -21.21 2.77 5.60
CA VAL A 23 -20.29 3.45 4.68
C VAL A 23 -19.52 2.40 3.89
N VAL A 24 -19.84 2.29 2.59
CA VAL A 24 -19.16 1.40 1.66
C VAL A 24 -18.19 2.19 0.79
N ASP A 25 -17.02 1.62 0.54
CA ASP A 25 -16.11 2.06 -0.51
C ASP A 25 -16.26 1.12 -1.70
N GLU A 26 -16.14 1.64 -2.91
CA GLU A 26 -16.04 0.80 -4.10
C GLU A 26 -14.63 0.26 -4.24
N SER A 27 -14.48 -1.05 -4.45
CA SER A 27 -13.19 -1.68 -4.74
C SER A 27 -13.24 -2.38 -6.08
N VAL A 28 -12.24 -2.14 -6.92
CA VAL A 28 -12.00 -2.99 -8.09
C VAL A 28 -11.37 -4.28 -7.61
N TYR A 29 -11.91 -5.43 -8.02
CA TYR A 29 -11.37 -6.76 -7.74
C TYR A 29 -11.01 -7.47 -9.05
N LEU A 30 -9.80 -8.04 -9.13
CA LEU A 30 -9.36 -8.85 -10.27
C LEU A 30 -9.90 -10.29 -10.20
N ILE A 31 -10.60 -10.73 -11.23
CA ILE A 31 -11.24 -12.04 -11.34
C ILE A 31 -10.39 -12.98 -12.20
N GLY A 32 -10.58 -14.30 -12.05
CA GLY A 32 -10.06 -15.33 -12.95
C GLY A 32 -8.63 -15.79 -12.67
N ARG A 33 -7.82 -14.99 -11.97
CA ARG A 33 -6.48 -15.38 -11.49
C ARG A 33 -6.42 -15.76 -10.01
N PRO A 34 -7.06 -15.02 -9.09
CA PRO A 34 -7.16 -15.51 -7.73
C PRO A 34 -7.82 -16.89 -7.70
N PRO A 35 -7.38 -17.80 -6.83
CA PRO A 35 -8.07 -19.07 -6.62
C PRO A 35 -9.57 -18.87 -6.40
N LEU A 36 -10.41 -19.79 -6.90
CA LEU A 36 -11.87 -19.68 -6.77
C LEU A 36 -12.31 -19.48 -5.30
N ASN A 37 -11.62 -20.10 -4.35
CA ASN A 37 -11.91 -19.94 -2.93
C ASN A 37 -11.65 -18.50 -2.44
N ASP A 38 -10.58 -17.84 -2.91
CA ASP A 38 -10.28 -16.46 -2.56
C ASP A 38 -11.33 -15.51 -3.13
N PHE A 39 -11.75 -15.76 -4.38
CA PHE A 39 -12.81 -15.00 -5.03
C PHE A 39 -14.14 -15.17 -4.29
N ARG A 40 -14.55 -16.41 -4.02
CA ARG A 40 -15.77 -16.70 -3.26
C ARG A 40 -15.74 -16.05 -1.89
N HIS A 41 -14.65 -16.23 -1.14
CA HIS A 41 -14.51 -15.61 0.18
C HIS A 41 -14.62 -14.09 0.12
N PHE A 42 -13.99 -13.44 -0.87
CA PHE A 42 -14.12 -12.01 -1.04
C PHE A 42 -15.57 -11.60 -1.32
N MET A 43 -16.25 -12.30 -2.22
CA MET A 43 -17.62 -11.95 -2.62
C MET A 43 -18.67 -12.25 -1.54
N THR A 44 -18.47 -13.28 -0.72
CA THR A 44 -19.48 -13.69 0.28
C THR A 44 -19.20 -13.16 1.68
N VAL A 45 -17.94 -12.91 2.03
CA VAL A 45 -17.53 -12.49 3.39
C VAL A 45 -17.06 -11.04 3.44
N VAL A 46 -16.38 -10.56 2.39
CA VAL A 46 -15.77 -9.21 2.40
C VAL A 46 -16.67 -8.16 1.76
N ALA A 47 -17.36 -8.50 0.67
CA ALA A 47 -18.26 -7.59 -0.02
C ALA A 47 -19.46 -7.18 0.86
N ALA A 48 -19.92 -5.96 0.67
CA ALA A 48 -21.16 -5.49 1.28
C ALA A 48 -22.32 -6.37 0.82
N ASN A 49 -23.12 -6.86 1.77
CA ASN A 49 -24.21 -7.81 1.54
C ASN A 49 -23.80 -9.15 0.90
N GLY A 50 -22.51 -9.52 0.96
CA GLY A 50 -22.01 -10.78 0.38
C GLY A 50 -22.68 -12.04 0.94
N HIS A 51 -23.16 -12.00 2.18
CA HIS A 51 -23.90 -13.09 2.82
C HIS A 51 -25.24 -13.41 2.14
N LEU A 52 -25.75 -12.55 1.26
CA LEU A 52 -26.96 -12.74 0.46
C LEU A 52 -26.65 -13.20 -0.98
N ALA A 53 -25.37 -13.30 -1.36
CA ALA A 53 -24.99 -13.63 -2.72
C ALA A 53 -25.26 -15.10 -3.05
N ASP A 54 -25.80 -15.36 -4.24
CA ASP A 54 -25.88 -16.70 -4.80
C ASP A 54 -24.49 -17.15 -5.30
N GLU A 55 -24.05 -18.33 -4.87
CA GLU A 55 -22.72 -18.85 -5.21
C GLU A 55 -22.61 -19.33 -6.65
N LEU A 56 -23.69 -19.84 -7.24
CA LEU A 56 -23.63 -20.40 -8.59
C LEU A 56 -23.26 -19.34 -9.64
N PRO A 57 -23.90 -18.16 -9.70
CA PRO A 57 -23.50 -17.08 -10.60
C PRO A 57 -22.06 -16.62 -10.39
N LEU A 58 -21.59 -16.59 -9.13
CA LEU A 58 -20.20 -16.21 -8.81
C LEU A 58 -19.20 -17.22 -9.39
N ILE A 59 -19.48 -18.51 -9.28
CA ILE A 59 -18.62 -19.56 -9.84
C ILE A 59 -18.56 -19.45 -11.37
N GLU A 60 -19.69 -19.21 -12.04
CA GLU A 60 -19.73 -19.02 -13.49
C GLU A 60 -18.98 -17.75 -13.94
N GLU A 61 -19.13 -16.65 -13.21
CA GLU A 61 -18.37 -15.42 -13.45
C GLU A 61 -16.86 -15.66 -13.33
N TRP A 62 -16.44 -16.38 -12.29
CA TRP A 62 -15.02 -16.73 -12.11
C TRP A 62 -14.51 -17.64 -13.23
N ARG A 63 -15.30 -18.63 -13.67
CA ARG A 63 -14.94 -19.54 -14.78
C ARG A 63 -14.78 -18.78 -16.08
N ALA A 64 -15.69 -17.86 -16.39
CA ALA A 64 -15.62 -17.02 -17.58
C ALA A 64 -14.35 -16.15 -17.59
N ALA A 65 -14.04 -15.51 -16.46
CA ALA A 65 -12.81 -14.73 -16.31
C ALA A 65 -11.55 -15.61 -16.43
N ALA A 66 -11.54 -16.80 -15.83
CA ALA A 66 -10.41 -17.74 -15.92
C ALA A 66 -10.18 -18.23 -17.36
N ALA A 67 -11.26 -18.49 -18.12
CA ALA A 67 -11.17 -18.85 -19.53
C ALA A 67 -10.58 -17.69 -20.36
N HIS A 68 -11.00 -16.45 -20.07
CA HIS A 68 -10.44 -15.26 -20.71
C HIS A 68 -8.96 -15.04 -20.36
N VAL A 69 -8.56 -15.27 -19.11
CA VAL A 69 -7.14 -15.28 -18.70
C VAL A 69 -6.33 -16.30 -19.51
N ALA A 70 -6.86 -17.51 -19.70
CA ALA A 70 -6.18 -18.55 -20.47
C ALA A 70 -6.02 -18.17 -21.95
N GLU A 71 -6.98 -17.44 -22.53
CA GLU A 71 -6.84 -16.89 -23.88
C GLU A 71 -5.76 -15.81 -23.94
N LEU A 72 -5.77 -14.86 -23.00
CA LEU A 72 -4.73 -13.82 -22.94
C LEU A 72 -3.33 -14.40 -22.69
N GLN A 73 -3.21 -15.49 -21.94
CA GLN A 73 -1.93 -16.18 -21.77
C GLN A 73 -1.35 -16.71 -23.08
N ARG A 74 -2.21 -17.08 -24.05
CA ARG A 74 -1.77 -17.49 -25.39
C ARG A 74 -1.50 -16.29 -26.29
N GLN A 75 -2.40 -15.31 -26.30
CA GLN A 75 -2.35 -14.17 -27.21
C GLN A 75 -1.28 -13.13 -26.82
N GLU A 76 -1.06 -12.94 -25.52
CA GLU A 76 -0.20 -11.91 -24.95
C GLU A 76 1.02 -12.51 -24.23
N ALA A 77 1.49 -13.70 -24.66
CA ALA A 77 2.67 -14.32 -24.07
C ALA A 77 3.88 -13.38 -24.16
N GLY A 78 4.58 -13.17 -23.04
CA GLY A 78 5.75 -12.31 -22.94
C GLY A 78 5.45 -10.80 -22.91
N ILE A 79 4.18 -10.37 -22.89
CA ILE A 79 3.83 -8.94 -22.94
C ILE A 79 4.36 -8.12 -21.75
N ALA A 80 4.58 -8.77 -20.60
CA ALA A 80 5.12 -8.15 -19.39
C ALA A 80 6.66 -8.13 -19.37
N ASP A 81 7.30 -8.77 -20.35
CA ASP A 81 8.74 -8.94 -20.37
C ASP A 81 9.42 -7.69 -20.95
N ASN A 82 10.57 -7.34 -20.38
CA ASN A 82 11.41 -6.20 -20.74
C ASN A 82 10.62 -4.87 -20.82
N PRO A 83 9.88 -4.48 -19.76
CA PRO A 83 9.17 -3.22 -19.75
C PRO A 83 10.15 -2.06 -19.90
N ARG A 84 9.80 -1.06 -20.73
CA ARG A 84 10.63 0.12 -20.92
C ARG A 84 10.61 0.96 -19.65
N ILE A 85 11.79 1.33 -19.18
CA ILE A 85 11.98 2.32 -18.12
C ILE A 85 12.57 3.55 -18.79
N GLU A 86 11.77 4.62 -18.84
CA GLU A 86 12.20 5.89 -19.42
C GLU A 86 12.96 6.71 -18.38
N PRO A 87 14.00 7.46 -18.80
CA PRO A 87 14.73 8.34 -17.90
C PRO A 87 13.79 9.44 -17.37
N VAL A 88 14.12 9.99 -16.21
CA VAL A 88 13.40 11.16 -15.70
C VAL A 88 13.62 12.34 -16.67
N PRO A 89 12.54 13.03 -17.10
CA PRO A 89 12.67 14.24 -17.91
C PRO A 89 13.55 15.29 -17.22
N LYS A 90 14.38 15.99 -17.99
CA LYS A 90 15.35 16.97 -17.46
C LYS A 90 14.73 18.02 -16.52
N HIS A 91 13.48 18.42 -16.78
CA HIS A 91 12.79 19.42 -15.97
C HIS A 91 12.40 18.90 -14.58
N LEU A 92 12.35 17.58 -14.38
CA LEU A 92 12.04 16.93 -13.09
C LEU A 92 13.28 16.45 -12.33
N GLU A 93 14.49 16.61 -12.87
CA GLU A 93 15.72 16.12 -12.22
C GLU A 93 15.91 16.72 -10.82
N ALA A 94 15.54 17.99 -10.62
CA ALA A 94 15.60 18.60 -9.29
C ALA A 94 14.69 17.87 -8.27
N LEU A 95 13.51 17.40 -8.69
CA LEU A 95 12.62 16.61 -7.84
C LEU A 95 13.16 15.20 -7.60
N ARG A 96 13.75 14.57 -8.63
CA ARG A 96 14.45 13.28 -8.49
C ARG A 96 15.55 13.36 -7.43
N GLU A 97 16.43 14.37 -7.51
CA GLU A 97 17.50 14.55 -6.53
C GLU A 97 16.97 14.81 -5.11
N ARG A 98 15.84 15.51 -4.96
CA ARG A 98 15.16 15.68 -3.67
C ARG A 98 14.71 14.33 -3.08
N VAL A 99 14.13 13.45 -3.88
CA VAL A 99 13.73 12.11 -3.43
C VAL A 99 14.94 11.25 -3.08
N LEU A 100 16.01 11.27 -3.88
CA LEU A 100 17.23 10.51 -3.59
C LEU A 100 17.97 11.02 -2.33
N ALA A 101 17.81 12.30 -2.00
CA ALA A 101 18.35 12.91 -0.79
C ALA A 101 17.52 12.61 0.48
N ASP A 102 16.28 12.16 0.32
CA ASP A 102 15.34 11.93 1.41
C ASP A 102 15.80 10.80 2.35
N PRO A 103 15.91 11.04 3.68
CA PRO A 103 16.25 10.01 4.65
C PRO A 103 15.34 8.78 4.61
N ILE A 104 14.03 8.97 4.36
CA ILE A 104 13.07 7.86 4.29
C ILE A 104 13.32 7.01 3.04
N PHE A 105 13.64 7.63 1.90
CA PHE A 105 14.05 6.90 0.70
C PHE A 105 15.32 6.09 0.98
N ARG A 106 16.37 6.75 1.49
CA ARG A 106 17.67 6.12 1.75
C ARG A 106 17.54 4.93 2.69
N GLN A 107 16.74 5.04 3.75
CA GLN A 107 16.54 3.93 4.69
C GLN A 107 15.67 2.83 4.10
N ALA A 108 14.58 3.16 3.39
CA ALA A 108 13.64 2.19 2.86
C ALA A 108 14.21 1.35 1.71
N PHE A 109 15.11 1.92 0.91
CA PHE A 109 15.68 1.28 -0.29
C PHE A 109 17.19 1.04 -0.21
N LYS A 110 17.76 0.94 1.00
CA LYS A 110 19.21 0.72 1.20
C LYS A 110 19.74 -0.65 0.78
N VAL A 111 18.87 -1.65 0.66
CA VAL A 111 19.29 -3.06 0.56
C VAL A 111 19.74 -3.42 -0.84
N VAL A 112 19.11 -2.85 -1.87
CA VAL A 112 19.38 -3.14 -3.27
C VAL A 112 19.48 -1.84 -4.06
N PRO A 113 20.20 -1.79 -5.20
CA PRO A 113 20.27 -0.60 -6.03
C PRO A 113 18.87 -0.11 -6.43
N ALA A 114 18.58 1.15 -6.12
CA ALA A 114 17.30 1.79 -6.44
C ALA A 114 17.55 3.12 -7.15
N ASP A 115 16.75 3.39 -8.19
CA ASP A 115 16.75 4.67 -8.90
C ASP A 115 15.33 5.00 -9.35
N ILE A 116 15.10 6.21 -9.86
CA ILE A 116 13.81 6.71 -10.30
C ILE A 116 13.76 6.72 -11.84
N GLY A 117 12.63 6.29 -12.39
CA GLY A 117 12.36 6.36 -13.82
C GLY A 117 10.85 6.41 -14.09
N PHE A 118 10.48 6.65 -15.33
CA PHE A 118 9.09 6.59 -15.78
C PHE A 118 8.78 5.19 -16.32
N VAL A 119 7.71 4.60 -15.83
CA VAL A 119 7.33 3.22 -16.16
C VAL A 119 5.97 3.19 -16.85
N GLU A 120 5.84 2.39 -17.90
CA GLU A 120 4.56 2.15 -18.59
C GLU A 120 3.63 1.37 -17.64
N LEU A 121 2.55 2.00 -17.21
CA LEU A 121 1.66 1.46 -16.18
C LEU A 121 1.08 0.11 -16.60
N ASP A 122 0.62 -0.01 -17.85
CA ASP A 122 -0.08 -1.20 -18.35
C ASP A 122 0.80 -2.47 -18.42
N LYS A 123 2.13 -2.32 -18.40
CA LYS A 123 3.09 -3.44 -18.39
C LYS A 123 3.57 -3.83 -16.99
N LEU A 124 3.16 -3.11 -15.96
CA LEU A 124 3.50 -3.50 -14.59
C LEU A 124 2.82 -4.81 -14.22
N VAL A 125 3.59 -5.73 -13.65
CA VAL A 125 3.06 -6.95 -13.02
C VAL A 125 2.48 -6.59 -11.66
N VAL A 126 1.29 -7.09 -11.34
CA VAL A 126 0.60 -6.78 -10.09
C VAL A 126 0.36 -8.04 -9.26
N TRP A 127 0.54 -7.92 -7.95
CA TRP A 127 0.21 -8.98 -6.99
C TRP A 127 -1.07 -8.68 -6.20
N GLN A 128 -1.47 -7.40 -6.12
CA GLN A 128 -2.66 -7.00 -5.40
C GLN A 128 -3.92 -7.38 -6.19
N LYS A 129 -4.87 -8.04 -5.52
CA LYS A 129 -6.13 -8.46 -6.15
C LYS A 129 -7.16 -7.32 -6.18
N THR A 130 -6.97 -6.31 -5.33
CA THR A 130 -7.95 -5.25 -5.10
C THR A 130 -7.34 -3.86 -5.14
N VAL A 131 -8.16 -2.90 -5.57
CA VAL A 131 -7.87 -1.46 -5.51
C VAL A 131 -9.09 -0.73 -4.97
N ASN A 132 -8.96 -0.01 -3.86
CA ASN A 132 -10.02 0.83 -3.33
C ASN A 132 -10.14 2.13 -4.17
N ARG A 133 -11.31 2.36 -4.77
CA ARG A 133 -11.59 3.50 -5.64
C ARG A 133 -11.82 4.80 -4.88
N GLY A 134 -12.06 4.80 -3.57
CA GLY A 134 -12.22 6.03 -2.79
C GLY A 134 -11.02 6.98 -2.88
N HIS A 135 -9.82 6.45 -3.13
CA HIS A 135 -8.62 7.26 -3.38
C HIS A 135 -8.64 7.97 -4.74
N LEU A 136 -9.39 7.45 -5.72
CA LEU A 136 -9.50 8.02 -7.06
C LEU A 136 -10.07 9.42 -7.03
N ASP A 137 -11.21 9.58 -6.34
CA ASP A 137 -11.96 10.84 -6.35
C ASP A 137 -11.19 11.93 -5.59
N LEU A 138 -10.58 11.57 -4.46
CA LEU A 138 -9.69 12.47 -3.72
C LEU A 138 -8.48 12.90 -4.56
N LEU A 139 -7.86 11.97 -5.30
CA LEU A 139 -6.72 12.31 -6.13
C LEU A 139 -7.11 13.19 -7.32
N LYS A 140 -8.22 12.87 -8.00
CA LYS A 140 -8.76 13.70 -9.09
C LYS A 140 -9.10 15.10 -8.63
N GLN A 141 -9.70 15.23 -7.44
CA GLN A 141 -10.01 16.53 -6.86
C GLN A 141 -8.73 17.33 -6.57
N ARG A 142 -7.68 16.67 -6.06
CA ARG A 142 -6.40 17.32 -5.75
C ARG A 142 -5.62 17.73 -7.01
N LEU A 143 -5.55 16.87 -8.01
CA LEU A 143 -4.78 17.09 -9.24
C LEU A 143 -5.51 17.94 -10.27
N GLY A 144 -6.85 18.03 -10.18
CA GLY A 144 -7.66 18.67 -11.21
C GLY A 144 -7.64 17.91 -12.55
N PRO A 145 -8.16 18.53 -13.62
CA PRO A 145 -8.33 17.88 -14.93
C PRO A 145 -7.03 17.79 -15.74
N THR A 146 -6.04 18.63 -15.46
CA THR A 146 -4.80 18.75 -16.24
C THR A 146 -3.61 18.97 -15.30
N PRO A 147 -3.21 17.95 -14.51
CA PRO A 147 -2.07 18.10 -13.62
C PRO A 147 -0.76 18.24 -14.40
N THR A 148 0.20 18.96 -13.83
CA THR A 148 1.55 19.07 -14.38
C THR A 148 2.38 17.81 -14.11
N ASP A 149 3.49 17.66 -14.84
CA ASP A 149 4.41 16.56 -14.64
C ASP A 149 5.01 16.55 -13.21
N GLU A 150 5.24 17.73 -12.63
CA GLU A 150 5.66 17.89 -11.23
C GLU A 150 4.61 17.39 -10.25
N GLU A 151 3.33 17.74 -10.44
CA GLU A 151 2.24 17.30 -9.56
C GLU A 151 2.03 15.77 -9.62
N ILE A 152 2.23 15.18 -10.81
CA ILE A 152 2.23 13.72 -11.00
C ILE A 152 3.43 13.10 -10.28
N PHE A 153 4.61 13.71 -10.40
CA PHE A 153 5.83 13.26 -9.74
C PHE A 153 5.71 13.27 -8.22
N GLU A 154 5.30 14.40 -7.63
CA GLU A 154 5.10 14.53 -6.19
C GLU A 154 3.98 13.62 -5.67
N THR A 155 2.95 13.38 -6.48
CA THR A 155 1.91 12.39 -6.16
C THR A 155 2.48 10.98 -6.07
N CYS A 156 3.31 10.57 -7.05
CA CYS A 156 3.89 9.23 -7.08
C CYS A 156 4.99 9.06 -6.04
N LEU A 157 5.79 10.11 -5.81
CA LEU A 157 6.99 10.10 -4.98
C LEU A 157 6.96 11.21 -3.91
N PRO A 158 6.05 11.15 -2.93
CA PRO A 158 5.83 12.23 -1.97
C PRO A 158 6.96 12.31 -0.93
N PHE A 159 7.95 13.16 -1.18
CA PHE A 159 9.06 13.43 -0.24
C PHE A 159 8.67 14.39 0.91
N GLU A 160 7.44 14.90 0.94
CA GLU A 160 6.89 15.67 2.07
C GLU A 160 6.28 14.78 3.16
N HIS A 161 6.12 13.49 2.89
CA HIS A 161 5.61 12.49 3.84
C HIS A 161 4.28 12.89 4.48
N PRO A 162 3.19 13.01 3.69
CA PRO A 162 1.89 13.35 4.24
C PRO A 162 1.47 12.35 5.31
N ARG A 163 0.96 12.86 6.44
CA ARG A 163 0.53 12.06 7.59
C ARG A 163 -0.99 12.04 7.66
N PRO A 164 -1.65 10.95 7.25
CA PRO A 164 -3.07 10.75 7.48
C PRO A 164 -3.42 10.92 8.97
N PRO A 165 -4.66 11.32 9.31
CA PRO A 165 -5.06 11.49 10.69
C PRO A 165 -4.92 10.16 11.45
N VAL A 166 -4.43 10.25 12.69
CA VAL A 166 -4.30 9.13 13.62
C VAL A 166 -5.00 9.52 14.92
N LYS A 167 -5.91 8.66 15.37
CA LYS A 167 -6.42 8.71 16.74
C LYS A 167 -5.70 7.64 17.55
N TRP A 168 -5.41 7.92 18.81
CA TRP A 168 -4.81 6.93 19.69
C TRP A 168 -5.41 6.99 21.08
N MET A 169 -5.32 5.87 21.80
CA MET A 169 -5.70 5.78 23.20
C MET A 169 -4.84 4.75 23.93
N GLN A 170 -4.68 4.95 25.23
CA GLN A 170 -4.13 3.95 26.14
C GLN A 170 -5.30 3.18 26.75
N VAL A 171 -5.33 1.86 26.53
CA VAL A 171 -6.40 0.97 27.04
C VAL A 171 -5.99 0.35 28.38
N HIS A 172 -4.70 0.15 28.57
CA HIS A 172 -4.10 -0.33 29.81
C HIS A 172 -2.68 0.24 29.95
N ASN A 173 -2.04 0.08 31.11
CA ASN A 173 -0.71 0.64 31.35
C ASN A 173 0.34 0.21 30.31
N ASP A 174 0.20 -1.00 29.76
CA ASP A 174 1.07 -1.63 28.79
C ASP A 174 0.51 -1.65 27.34
N THR A 175 -0.71 -1.15 27.15
CA THR A 175 -1.46 -1.37 25.91
C THR A 175 -1.93 -0.06 25.29
N PHE A 176 -1.45 0.22 24.09
CA PHE A 176 -1.79 1.40 23.29
C PHE A 176 -2.45 0.99 21.97
N VAL A 177 -3.48 1.73 21.57
CA VAL A 177 -4.22 1.48 20.33
C VAL A 177 -4.20 2.74 19.47
N LEU A 178 -3.76 2.60 18.23
CA LEU A 178 -3.73 3.67 17.23
C LEU A 178 -4.63 3.27 16.04
N VAL A 179 -5.41 4.21 15.53
CA VAL A 179 -6.39 4.00 14.47
C VAL A 179 -6.27 5.09 13.40
N SER A 180 -6.25 4.71 12.13
CA SER A 180 -6.22 5.62 10.98
C SER A 180 -7.14 5.14 9.85
N PRO A 181 -7.73 6.05 9.05
CA PRO A 181 -8.38 5.68 7.79
C PRO A 181 -7.41 5.19 6.72
N SER A 182 -6.11 5.48 6.84
CA SER A 182 -5.10 4.95 5.93
C SER A 182 -4.75 3.51 6.27
N ASN A 183 -4.75 2.64 5.25
CA ASN A 183 -4.32 1.24 5.39
C ASN A 183 -2.80 1.08 5.62
N ASP A 184 -2.04 2.18 5.54
CA ASP A 184 -0.58 2.18 5.63
C ASP A 184 -0.06 2.32 7.08
N LEU A 185 -0.94 2.57 8.07
CA LEU A 185 -0.57 2.64 9.49
C LEU A 185 0.01 1.31 9.97
N ARG A 186 1.21 1.35 10.56
CA ARG A 186 1.98 0.18 11.00
C ARG A 186 2.97 0.51 12.11
N PHE A 187 3.39 -0.52 12.84
CA PHE A 187 4.59 -0.48 13.65
C PHE A 187 5.82 -0.36 12.73
N LEU A 188 6.74 0.53 13.08
CA LEU A 188 7.94 0.81 12.30
C LEU A 188 9.18 0.24 12.95
N ASP A 189 9.37 0.49 14.25
CA ASP A 189 10.59 0.09 14.95
C ASP A 189 10.45 0.14 16.48
N SER A 190 11.37 -0.54 17.18
CA SER A 190 11.61 -0.38 18.61
C SER A 190 13.02 0.18 18.80
N VAL A 191 13.14 1.28 19.53
CA VAL A 191 14.40 2.01 19.69
C VAL A 191 14.78 2.17 21.14
N TYR A 192 16.09 2.06 21.41
CA TYR A 192 16.68 2.49 22.67
C TYR A 192 17.01 3.98 22.56
N LEU A 193 16.56 4.76 23.53
CA LEU A 193 16.83 6.19 23.62
C LEU A 193 17.46 6.51 24.98
N GLU A 194 18.51 7.31 24.95
CA GLU A 194 19.03 7.98 26.14
C GLU A 194 17.96 8.95 26.67
N PRO A 195 17.80 9.09 28.01
CA PRO A 195 16.81 10.00 28.59
C PRO A 195 16.89 11.43 28.05
N SER A 196 18.11 11.92 27.78
CA SER A 196 18.36 13.26 27.23
C SER A 196 17.83 13.47 25.81
N GLN A 197 17.51 12.40 25.08
CA GLN A 197 16.97 12.50 23.72
C GLN A 197 15.47 12.81 23.70
N VAL A 198 14.76 12.70 24.83
CA VAL A 198 13.31 12.95 24.87
C VAL A 198 12.96 14.18 25.70
N VAL A 199 12.64 15.26 24.99
CA VAL A 199 12.27 16.56 25.57
C VAL A 199 10.81 16.62 26.02
N GLY A 200 10.49 17.58 26.90
CA GLY A 200 9.10 17.89 27.29
C GLY A 200 8.49 16.92 28.31
N ARG A 201 9.30 16.09 28.95
CA ARG A 201 8.89 15.25 30.10
C ARG A 201 9.46 15.80 31.40
N SER A 202 8.80 15.44 32.51
CA SER A 202 9.38 15.55 33.85
C SER A 202 9.84 14.16 34.28
N PRO A 203 11.14 13.92 34.46
CA PRO A 203 11.64 12.62 34.91
C PRO A 203 11.04 12.23 36.26
N LEU A 204 10.70 10.95 36.44
CA LEU A 204 10.19 10.42 37.71
C LEU A 204 11.31 9.94 38.66
N GLY A 205 12.55 9.90 38.18
CA GLY A 205 13.71 9.45 38.93
C GLY A 205 15.01 9.55 38.12
N ALA A 206 16.04 8.83 38.57
CA ALA A 206 17.28 8.67 37.81
C ALA A 206 17.07 7.68 36.66
N GLU A 207 16.49 8.18 35.57
CA GLU A 207 16.23 7.40 34.36
C GLU A 207 17.55 6.96 33.72
N VAL A 208 17.64 5.67 33.35
CA VAL A 208 18.82 5.10 32.67
C VAL A 208 18.59 4.83 31.19
N ALA A 209 17.33 4.65 30.79
CA ALA A 209 16.95 4.33 29.42
C ALA A 209 15.48 4.67 29.17
N ILE A 210 15.15 4.95 27.90
CA ILE A 210 13.78 5.02 27.39
C ILE A 210 13.68 4.02 26.24
N ILE A 211 12.65 3.16 26.29
CA ILE A 211 12.29 2.29 25.17
C ILE A 211 11.19 3.00 24.36
N GLY A 212 11.50 3.33 23.10
CA GLY A 212 10.57 3.94 22.17
C GLY A 212 9.94 2.90 21.25
N LEU A 213 8.61 2.88 21.13
CA LEU A 213 7.87 2.06 20.19
C LEU A 213 7.31 2.97 19.09
N VAL A 214 7.87 2.85 17.88
CA VAL A 214 7.61 3.78 16.78
C VAL A 214 6.45 3.26 15.93
N VAL A 215 5.37 4.03 15.86
CA VAL A 215 4.21 3.75 15.00
C VAL A 215 4.05 4.89 14.01
N GLY A 216 3.80 4.56 12.75
CA GLY A 216 3.65 5.56 11.70
C GLY A 216 3.20 4.95 10.38
N PHE A 217 3.61 5.59 9.30
CA PHE A 217 3.30 5.20 7.93
C PHE A 217 4.57 4.74 7.21
N GLY A 218 4.42 3.89 6.20
CA GLY A 218 5.54 3.51 5.36
C GLY A 218 6.03 4.68 4.50
N SER A 219 7.08 4.44 3.71
CA SER A 219 7.64 5.46 2.81
C SER A 219 6.66 5.94 1.73
N ASN A 220 5.57 5.21 1.52
CA ASN A 220 4.47 5.52 0.62
C ASN A 220 4.91 6.06 -0.75
N PHE A 221 5.98 5.53 -1.33
CA PHE A 221 6.40 5.81 -2.70
C PHE A 221 5.82 4.78 -3.68
N LEU A 222 5.48 5.22 -4.91
CA LEU A 222 5.23 4.30 -6.02
C LEU A 222 6.55 3.61 -6.33
N ASN A 223 6.60 2.29 -6.11
CA ASN A 223 7.82 1.55 -6.34
C ASN A 223 7.55 0.15 -6.85
N ALA A 224 8.50 -0.33 -7.63
CA ALA A 224 8.50 -1.62 -8.26
C ALA A 224 9.87 -2.29 -8.11
N VAL A 225 9.86 -3.61 -8.19
CA VAL A 225 11.08 -4.43 -8.25
C VAL A 225 11.25 -4.91 -9.68
N HIS A 226 12.39 -4.57 -10.28
CA HIS A 226 12.85 -5.13 -11.54
C HIS A 226 13.64 -6.40 -11.25
N ALA A 227 13.03 -7.55 -11.53
CA ALA A 227 13.59 -8.88 -11.29
C ALA A 227 13.55 -9.70 -12.58
N GLU A 228 14.67 -10.34 -12.92
CA GLU A 228 14.85 -11.01 -14.20
C GLU A 228 14.53 -10.05 -15.36
N ASN A 229 13.43 -10.26 -16.09
CA ASN A 229 12.99 -9.42 -17.18
C ASN A 229 11.64 -8.71 -16.90
N ARG A 230 11.19 -8.63 -15.64
CA ARG A 230 9.87 -8.07 -15.30
C ARG A 230 9.93 -6.99 -14.23
N LEU A 231 8.94 -6.10 -14.28
CA LEU A 231 8.75 -5.04 -13.31
C LEU A 231 7.48 -5.30 -12.49
N ILE A 232 7.65 -5.68 -11.22
CA ILE A 232 6.55 -6.01 -10.32
C ILE A 232 6.24 -4.80 -9.43
N LEU A 233 5.02 -4.29 -9.49
CA LEU A 233 4.57 -3.18 -8.65
C LEU A 233 4.46 -3.64 -7.19
N ILE A 234 5.27 -3.06 -6.31
CA ILE A 234 5.34 -3.40 -4.90
C ILE A 234 4.41 -2.50 -4.08
N ASN A 235 4.42 -1.20 -4.35
CA ASN A 235 3.55 -0.23 -3.69
C ASN A 235 3.06 0.85 -4.65
N GLY A 236 1.90 1.44 -4.33
CA GLY A 236 1.31 2.58 -5.03
C GLY A 236 0.27 2.21 -6.09
N THR A 237 -0.26 0.99 -6.09
CA THR A 237 -1.35 0.53 -6.98
C THR A 237 -2.54 1.49 -7.01
N HIS A 238 -2.96 2.05 -5.87
CA HIS A 238 -4.05 3.03 -5.83
C HIS A 238 -3.73 4.31 -6.62
N ARG A 239 -2.49 4.80 -6.54
CA ARG A 239 -2.05 5.99 -7.31
C ARG A 239 -1.90 5.68 -8.78
N ALA A 240 -1.24 4.58 -9.13
CA ALA A 240 -1.14 4.11 -10.50
C ALA A 240 -2.53 3.94 -11.12
N TYR A 241 -3.49 3.41 -10.37
CA TYR A 241 -4.86 3.17 -10.85
C TYR A 241 -5.56 4.49 -11.10
N SER A 242 -5.36 5.45 -10.20
CA SER A 242 -5.95 6.77 -10.32
C SER A 242 -5.40 7.54 -11.50
N LEU A 243 -4.08 7.56 -11.69
CA LEU A 243 -3.43 8.17 -12.84
C LEU A 243 -3.85 7.49 -14.15
N ARG A 244 -3.87 6.15 -14.20
CA ARG A 244 -4.31 5.41 -15.39
C ARG A 244 -5.76 5.67 -15.74
N SER A 245 -6.63 5.81 -14.74
CA SER A 245 -8.05 6.20 -14.88
C SER A 245 -8.23 7.65 -15.36
N MET A 246 -7.22 8.50 -15.19
CA MET A 246 -7.17 9.87 -15.72
C MET A 246 -6.56 9.92 -17.13
N GLY A 247 -6.13 8.79 -17.69
CA GLY A 247 -5.57 8.69 -19.04
C GLY A 247 -4.04 8.66 -19.10
N PHE A 248 -3.34 8.77 -17.97
CA PHE A 248 -1.88 8.68 -17.95
C PHE A 248 -1.40 7.25 -18.22
N THR A 249 -0.43 7.09 -19.12
CA THR A 249 0.13 5.78 -19.47
C THR A 249 1.45 5.49 -18.78
N HIS A 250 2.16 6.53 -18.32
CA HIS A 250 3.44 6.44 -17.64
C HIS A 250 3.39 7.18 -16.30
N ALA A 251 4.18 6.73 -15.34
CA ALA A 251 4.30 7.40 -14.03
C ALA A 251 5.72 7.29 -13.46
N PRO A 252 6.17 8.28 -12.66
CA PRO A 252 7.41 8.21 -11.89
C PRO A 252 7.37 7.09 -10.86
N CYS A 253 8.37 6.23 -10.86
CA CYS A 253 8.44 5.05 -10.02
C CYS A 253 9.87 4.84 -9.53
N ILE A 254 10.01 4.43 -8.27
CA ILE A 254 11.29 3.91 -7.76
C ILE A 254 11.43 2.47 -8.25
N ILE A 255 12.52 2.18 -8.95
CA ILE A 255 12.86 0.85 -9.44
C ILE A 255 13.99 0.28 -8.60
N GLN A 256 13.66 -0.72 -7.79
CA GLN A 256 14.63 -1.58 -7.12
C GLN A 256 15.11 -2.64 -8.09
N ARG A 257 16.40 -2.66 -8.43
CA ARG A 257 16.98 -3.64 -9.35
C ARG A 257 17.57 -4.79 -8.56
N VAL A 258 17.04 -5.99 -8.78
CA VAL A 258 17.53 -7.20 -8.12
C VAL A 258 18.14 -8.15 -9.16
N SER A 259 19.29 -8.71 -8.82
CA SER A 259 20.07 -9.63 -9.66
C SER A 259 19.91 -11.08 -9.20
N THR A 260 19.50 -11.30 -7.94
CA THR A 260 19.35 -12.63 -7.34
C THR A 260 17.98 -12.82 -6.70
N ARG A 261 17.62 -14.09 -6.45
CA ARG A 261 16.39 -14.42 -5.71
C ARG A 261 16.49 -14.00 -4.23
N ASP A 262 17.68 -13.95 -3.65
CA ASP A 262 17.87 -13.47 -2.28
C ASP A 262 17.62 -11.96 -2.17
N GLU A 263 18.09 -11.18 -3.14
CA GLU A 263 17.76 -9.75 -3.23
C GLU A 263 16.26 -9.53 -3.45
N LEU A 264 15.61 -10.38 -4.27
CA LEU A 264 14.15 -10.36 -4.40
C LEU A 264 13.44 -10.67 -3.07
N GLN A 265 13.98 -11.59 -2.25
CA GLN A 265 13.46 -11.89 -0.91
C GLN A 265 13.59 -10.72 0.07
N ALA A 266 14.54 -9.81 -0.16
CA ALA A 266 14.69 -8.61 0.65
C ALA A 266 13.78 -7.46 0.20
N ALA A 267 13.58 -7.30 -1.12
CA ALA A 267 12.88 -6.14 -1.69
C ALA A 267 11.38 -6.34 -1.92
N ALA A 268 10.90 -7.59 -2.06
CA ALA A 268 9.53 -7.88 -2.47
C ALA A 268 8.53 -8.02 -1.31
N THR A 269 7.25 -7.89 -1.63
CA THR A 269 6.16 -8.12 -0.66
C THR A 269 6.07 -9.60 -0.26
N SER A 270 5.47 -9.89 0.89
CA SER A 270 5.30 -11.29 1.36
C SER A 270 4.64 -12.20 0.33
N GLU A 271 3.69 -11.69 -0.45
CA GLU A 271 2.96 -12.48 -1.45
C GLU A 271 3.86 -12.87 -2.63
N VAL A 272 4.68 -11.94 -3.11
CA VAL A 272 5.66 -12.19 -4.17
C VAL A 272 6.74 -13.15 -3.66
N ARG A 273 7.18 -13.01 -2.40
CA ARG A 273 8.19 -13.88 -1.78
C ARG A 273 7.76 -15.33 -1.66
N ARG A 274 6.49 -15.57 -1.32
CA ARG A 274 5.93 -16.93 -1.17
C ARG A 274 5.83 -17.67 -2.50
N ASN A 275 5.55 -16.96 -3.59
CA ASN A 275 5.31 -17.58 -4.88
C ASN A 275 5.82 -16.69 -6.03
N PRO A 276 7.14 -16.48 -6.15
CA PRO A 276 7.72 -15.52 -7.09
C PRO A 276 7.49 -15.92 -8.55
N ASP A 277 7.45 -17.22 -8.85
CA ASP A 277 7.33 -17.70 -10.23
C ASP A 277 5.93 -17.49 -10.83
N SER A 278 4.91 -17.30 -9.99
CA SER A 278 3.59 -16.84 -10.47
C SER A 278 3.63 -15.45 -11.11
N TYR A 279 4.63 -14.64 -10.74
CA TYR A 279 4.83 -13.30 -11.27
C TYR A 279 5.95 -13.26 -12.32
N LEU A 280 6.99 -14.09 -12.16
CA LEU A 280 8.18 -14.08 -13.01
C LEU A 280 8.14 -15.05 -14.20
N ARG A 281 7.50 -16.22 -14.05
CA ARG A 281 7.61 -17.32 -15.03
C ARG A 281 6.34 -17.56 -15.84
N GLN A 282 5.18 -17.10 -15.38
CA GLN A 282 3.94 -17.25 -16.16
C GLN A 282 4.05 -16.55 -17.50
N ALA A 283 3.63 -17.19 -18.60
CA ALA A 283 3.69 -16.63 -19.96
C ALA A 283 3.10 -15.21 -20.03
N ARG A 284 2.03 -14.97 -19.29
CA ARG A 284 1.48 -13.65 -19.05
C ARG A 284 1.00 -13.61 -17.60
N PRO A 285 1.61 -12.82 -16.70
CA PRO A 285 1.19 -12.73 -15.30
C PRO A 285 -0.04 -11.81 -15.14
N SER A 286 -0.53 -11.61 -13.92
CA SER A 286 -1.47 -10.52 -13.63
C SER A 286 -0.79 -9.19 -13.97
N MET A 287 -1.43 -8.36 -14.78
CA MET A 287 -0.88 -7.08 -15.19
C MET A 287 -1.77 -5.94 -14.74
N PHE A 288 -1.20 -4.76 -14.59
CA PHE A 288 -1.90 -3.57 -14.14
C PHE A 288 -3.09 -3.21 -15.03
N LYS A 289 -2.96 -3.40 -16.35
CA LYS A 289 -4.06 -3.16 -17.30
C LYS A 289 -5.28 -4.04 -17.06
N ASP A 290 -5.15 -5.15 -16.33
CA ASP A 290 -6.26 -6.07 -16.02
C ASP A 290 -7.32 -5.40 -15.15
N TYR A 291 -6.96 -4.40 -14.35
CA TYR A 291 -7.94 -3.63 -13.57
C TYR A 291 -8.92 -2.85 -14.46
N PHE A 292 -8.63 -2.72 -15.75
CA PHE A 292 -9.42 -1.98 -16.73
C PHE A 292 -10.05 -2.89 -17.79
N ASP A 293 -9.82 -4.21 -17.75
CA ASP A 293 -10.56 -5.16 -18.59
C ASP A 293 -11.85 -5.57 -17.85
N PRO A 294 -13.05 -5.24 -18.36
CA PRO A 294 -14.33 -5.56 -17.70
C PRO A 294 -14.60 -7.08 -17.61
N ARG A 295 -13.84 -7.92 -18.33
CA ARG A 295 -13.91 -9.39 -18.21
C ARG A 295 -12.99 -9.94 -17.12
N LEU A 296 -12.05 -9.14 -16.63
CA LEU A 296 -11.09 -9.52 -15.57
C LEU A 296 -11.27 -8.69 -14.30
N SER A 297 -12.17 -7.72 -14.29
CA SER A 297 -12.33 -6.81 -13.16
C SER A 297 -13.80 -6.57 -12.85
N LYS A 298 -14.09 -6.40 -11.57
CA LYS A 298 -15.43 -6.06 -11.08
C LYS A 298 -15.34 -5.01 -10.00
N ILE A 299 -16.27 -4.06 -10.04
CA ILE A 299 -16.47 -3.11 -8.95
C ILE A 299 -17.36 -3.77 -7.90
N VAL A 300 -16.84 -3.85 -6.68
CA VAL A 300 -17.50 -4.49 -5.54
C VAL A 300 -17.62 -3.46 -4.41
N PRO A 301 -18.81 -3.21 -3.86
CA PRO A 301 -18.95 -2.42 -2.66
C PRO A 301 -18.37 -3.19 -1.48
N VAL A 302 -17.50 -2.57 -0.70
CA VAL A 302 -16.83 -3.17 0.46
C VAL A 302 -17.03 -2.23 1.66
N PRO A 303 -17.43 -2.73 2.84
CA PRO A 303 -17.54 -1.90 4.03
C PRO A 303 -16.21 -1.19 4.32
N ARG A 304 -16.27 0.12 4.59
CA ARG A 304 -15.08 0.93 4.90
C ARG A 304 -14.42 0.39 6.17
N ARG A 305 -13.09 0.21 6.11
CA ARG A 305 -12.28 -0.29 7.23
C ARG A 305 -11.29 0.76 7.68
N LEU A 306 -11.11 0.86 8.99
CA LEU A 306 -10.01 1.61 9.59
C LEU A 306 -8.86 0.64 9.88
N ARG A 307 -7.62 1.13 9.77
CA ARG A 307 -6.42 0.39 10.17
C ARG A 307 -6.17 0.64 11.65
N GLN A 308 -6.13 -0.45 12.43
CA GLN A 308 -5.75 -0.43 13.83
C GLN A 308 -4.36 -1.05 14.02
N VAL A 309 -3.52 -0.38 14.80
CA VAL A 309 -2.26 -0.93 15.34
C VAL A 309 -2.38 -0.94 16.85
N THR A 310 -2.27 -2.13 17.44
CA THR A 310 -2.25 -2.31 18.89
C THR A 310 -0.84 -2.69 19.31
N ILE A 311 -0.27 -1.89 20.20
CA ILE A 311 1.05 -2.12 20.81
C ILE A 311 0.82 -2.63 22.23
N LYS A 312 1.44 -3.77 22.54
CA LYS A 312 1.49 -4.37 23.88
C LYS A 312 2.95 -4.65 24.21
N PHE A 313 3.36 -4.39 25.44
CA PHE A 313 4.70 -4.74 25.92
C PHE A 313 4.63 -5.39 27.29
N ASP A 314 5.54 -6.33 27.54
CA ASP A 314 5.66 -7.00 28.83
C ASP A 314 6.99 -6.57 29.49
N VAL A 315 6.99 -6.53 30.82
CA VAL A 315 8.18 -6.18 31.62
C VAL A 315 8.40 -7.27 32.64
N ASP A 316 9.48 -8.03 32.46
CA ASP A 316 9.92 -9.06 33.40
C ASP A 316 11.18 -8.59 34.13
N ALA A 317 11.19 -8.75 35.46
CA ALA A 317 12.33 -8.48 36.31
C ALA A 317 12.80 -9.79 36.96
N SER A 318 14.10 -10.06 36.88
CA SER A 318 14.73 -11.20 37.57
C SER A 318 16.11 -10.79 38.06
N ASP A 319 16.49 -11.31 39.22
CA ASP A 319 17.82 -11.08 39.79
C ASP A 319 18.78 -12.14 39.25
N LEU A 320 19.88 -11.68 38.66
CA LEU A 320 20.97 -12.55 38.22
C LEU A 320 22.10 -12.52 39.26
N PRO A 321 22.70 -13.68 39.60
CA PRO A 321 23.87 -13.68 40.48
C PRO A 321 25.01 -12.89 39.83
N ALA A 322 25.69 -12.07 40.62
CA ALA A 322 26.89 -11.39 40.17
C ALA A 322 27.97 -12.42 39.80
N MET A 323 28.51 -12.31 38.58
CA MET A 323 29.74 -12.98 38.16
C MET A 323 30.94 -12.09 38.41
#